data_AF-A0A7V3H4Y0-F1
#
_entry.id   AF-A0A7V3H4Y0-F1
#
_cell.length_a   1.000
_cell.length_b   1.000
_cell.length_c   1.000
_cell.angle_alpha   90.00
_cell.angle_beta   90.00
_cell.angle_gamma   90.00
#
_symmetry.space_group_name_H-M   'P 1'
#
loop_
_entity.id
_entity.type
_entity.pdbx_description
1 polymer ?
#
loop_
_entity_poly.entity_id
_entity_poly.type
_entity_poly.pdbx_seq_one_letter_code
_entity_poly.pdbx_strand_id
1 'polypeptide(L)'
;VLVPELALFAEWDSRPVGFILCLPDFNPALRLLKGRLTPWGFLRFLRRRRRVDELRVLALGVLPEYRRRGVEALLLREAFGAVRRLGYRRAELGWVLEENVVMRRLAERWGAKVVKRYRIYEGPL
;
A
#
# COMPACT_ATOMS: atom_id res chain seq x y z
N VAL A 1 -4.78 12.63 1.53
CA VAL A 1 -6.00 12.30 2.32
C VAL A 1 -5.69 11.02 3.06
N LEU A 2 -5.66 11.09 4.39
CA LEU A 2 -5.49 9.91 5.24
C LEU A 2 -6.88 9.33 5.51
N VAL A 3 -6.99 8.01 5.43
CA VAL A 3 -8.19 7.28 5.84
C VAL A 3 -7.80 6.56 7.13
N PRO A 4 -8.33 6.96 8.31
CA PRO A 4 -7.85 6.46 9.61
C PRO A 4 -7.87 4.92 9.72
N GLU A 5 -8.88 4.27 9.15
CA GLU A 5 -9.03 2.80 9.15
C GLU A 5 -7.97 2.07 8.32
N LEU A 6 -7.16 2.82 7.57
CA LEU A 6 -6.08 2.34 6.72
C LEU A 6 -4.69 2.78 7.24
N ALA A 7 -4.64 3.42 8.41
CA ALA A 7 -3.43 3.77 9.13
C ALA A 7 -3.48 3.12 10.51
N LEU A 8 -3.06 1.86 10.58
CA LEU A 8 -3.21 1.02 11.77
C LEU A 8 -1.87 0.84 12.48
N PHE A 9 -1.92 0.83 13.80
CA PHE A 9 -0.82 0.45 14.67
C PHE A 9 -1.18 -0.84 15.40
N ALA A 10 -0.20 -1.73 15.53
CA ALA A 10 -0.27 -2.87 16.43
C ALA A 10 0.43 -2.48 17.73
N GLU A 11 -0.24 -2.69 18.85
CA GLU A 11 0.28 -2.36 20.18
C GLU A 11 0.47 -3.63 21.02
N TRP A 12 1.53 -3.64 21.81
CA TRP A 12 1.81 -4.65 22.83
C TRP A 12 2.18 -3.92 24.13
N ASP A 13 1.49 -4.23 25.22
CA ASP A 13 1.63 -3.52 26.51
C ASP A 13 1.55 -1.98 26.35
N SER A 14 0.56 -1.50 25.60
CA SER A 14 0.35 -0.07 25.29
C SER A 14 1.51 0.61 24.53
N ARG A 15 2.40 -0.16 23.90
CA ARG A 15 3.50 0.35 23.07
C ARG A 15 3.31 -0.08 21.62
N PRO A 16 3.49 0.83 20.64
CA PRO A 16 3.41 0.46 19.22
C PRO A 16 4.59 -0.44 18.84
N VAL A 17 4.28 -1.63 18.31
CA VAL A 17 5.27 -2.63 17.88
C VAL A 17 5.27 -2.86 16.37
N GLY A 18 4.25 -2.34 15.68
CA GLY A 18 4.18 -2.37 14.23
C GLY A 18 3.10 -1.43 13.69
N PHE A 19 3.12 -1.21 12.39
CA PHE A 19 2.14 -0.36 11.71
C PHE A 19 1.95 -0.79 10.26
N ILE A 20 0.79 -0.45 9.71
CA ILE A 20 0.51 -0.49 8.27
C ILE A 20 -0.14 0.82 7.85
N LEU A 21 0.36 1.39 6.75
CA LEU A 21 -0.15 2.62 6.18
C LEU A 21 -0.53 2.39 4.73
N CYS A 22 -1.81 2.55 4.43
CA CYS A 22 -2.36 2.49 3.08
C CYS A 22 -2.95 3.85 2.69
N LEU A 23 -2.75 4.25 1.44
CA LEU A 23 -3.25 5.51 0.88
C LEU A 23 -4.03 5.27 -0.41
N PRO A 24 -5.07 6.09 -0.70
CA PRO A 24 -5.73 6.07 -2.01
C PRO A 24 -4.72 6.32 -3.14
N ASP A 25 -4.77 5.49 -4.18
CA ASP A 25 -3.87 5.62 -5.33
C ASP A 25 -4.38 6.70 -6.30
N PHE A 26 -3.72 7.86 -6.27
CA PHE A 26 -4.02 8.96 -7.18
C PHE A 26 -3.32 8.84 -8.54
N ASN A 27 -2.45 7.84 -8.76
CA ASN A 27 -1.71 7.69 -10.01
C ASN A 27 -2.62 7.63 -11.25
N PRO A 28 -3.75 6.89 -11.26
CA PRO A 28 -4.67 6.90 -12.39
C PRO A 28 -5.26 8.29 -12.68
N ALA A 29 -5.51 9.10 -11.65
CA ALA A 29 -6.00 10.47 -11.82
C ALA A 29 -4.88 11.40 -12.34
N LEU A 30 -3.66 11.28 -11.81
CA LEU A 30 -2.50 12.07 -12.21
C LEU A 30 -2.11 11.81 -13.67
N ARG A 31 -2.28 10.57 -14.17
CA ARG A 31 -2.03 10.23 -15.58
C ARG A 31 -2.86 11.07 -16.57
N LEU A 32 -4.01 11.60 -16.15
CA LEU A 32 -4.84 12.49 -16.99
C LEU A 32 -4.18 13.85 -17.28
N LEU A 33 -3.21 14.26 -16.45
CA LEU A 33 -2.45 15.49 -16.61
C LEU A 33 -1.39 15.36 -17.72
N LYS A 34 -0.95 14.14 -18.05
CA LYS A 34 0.13 13.90 -19.03
C LYS A 34 1.38 14.77 -18.77
N GLY A 35 1.71 15.00 -17.50
CA GLY A 35 2.86 15.82 -17.09
C GLY A 35 2.67 17.34 -17.22
N ARG A 36 1.48 17.85 -17.56
CA ARG A 36 1.20 19.29 -17.69
C ARG A 36 -0.09 19.69 -16.96
N LEU A 37 -0.05 20.82 -16.26
CA LEU A 37 -1.20 21.39 -15.56
C LEU A 37 -1.99 22.33 -16.47
N THR A 38 -2.60 21.80 -17.52
CA THR A 38 -3.54 22.59 -18.34
C THR A 38 -4.88 22.74 -17.61
N PRO A 39 -5.65 23.83 -17.82
CA PRO A 39 -6.95 24.01 -17.15
C PRO A 39 -7.89 22.81 -17.33
N TRP A 40 -7.97 22.27 -18.55
CA TRP A 40 -8.76 21.06 -18.83
C TRP A 40 -8.17 19.78 -18.23
N GLY A 41 -6.85 19.63 -18.22
CA GLY A 41 -6.19 18.52 -17.54
C GLY A 41 -6.50 18.53 -16.05
N PHE A 42 -6.37 19.70 -15.42
CA PHE A 42 -6.61 19.91 -14.00
C PHE A 42 -8.06 19.64 -13.60
N LEU A 43 -9.04 20.14 -14.37
CA LEU A 43 -10.45 19.87 -14.09
C LEU A 43 -10.80 18.37 -14.20
N ARG A 44 -10.26 17.67 -15.20
CA ARG A 44 -10.41 16.21 -15.33
C ARG A 44 -9.77 15.47 -14.14
N PHE A 45 -8.61 15.90 -13.70
CA PHE A 45 -7.95 15.38 -12.49
C PHE A 45 -8.81 15.60 -11.25
N LEU A 46 -9.30 16.82 -11.00
CA LEU A 46 -10.16 17.12 -9.85
C LEU A 46 -11.44 16.29 -9.82
N ARG A 47 -12.01 15.97 -10.99
CA ARG A 47 -13.18 15.09 -11.08
C ARG A 47 -12.80 13.64 -10.81
N ARG A 48 -11.69 13.15 -11.36
CA ARG A 48 -11.25 11.75 -11.21
C ARG A 48 -10.73 11.45 -9.80
N ARG A 49 -10.05 12.40 -9.14
CA ARG A 49 -9.50 12.22 -7.79
C ARG A 49 -10.56 11.87 -6.73
N ARG A 50 -11.82 12.27 -6.95
CA ARG A 50 -12.96 11.95 -6.06
C ARG A 50 -13.47 10.51 -6.23
N ARG A 51 -13.03 9.81 -7.28
CA ARG A 51 -13.46 8.45 -7.64
C ARG A 51 -12.29 7.47 -7.66
N VAL A 52 -11.32 7.68 -6.76
CA VAL A 52 -10.22 6.74 -6.58
C VAL A 52 -10.75 5.55 -5.80
N ASP A 53 -10.73 4.39 -6.45
CA ASP A 53 -11.19 3.10 -5.96
C ASP A 53 -10.04 2.09 -5.78
N GLU A 54 -8.81 2.54 -5.99
CA GLU A 54 -7.58 1.79 -5.78
C GLU A 54 -6.80 2.33 -4.57
N LEU A 55 -6.11 1.43 -3.88
CA LEU A 55 -5.25 1.72 -2.73
C LEU A 55 -3.82 1.30 -3.02
N ARG A 56 -2.89 1.92 -2.30
CA ARG A 56 -1.50 1.50 -2.23
C ARG A 56 -1.11 1.31 -0.78
N VAL A 57 -0.54 0.15 -0.46
CA VAL A 57 0.18 -0.08 0.79
C VAL A 57 1.49 0.69 0.66
N LEU A 58 1.63 1.76 1.44
CA LEU A 58 2.80 2.63 1.42
C LEU A 58 3.93 2.01 2.22
N ALA A 59 3.61 1.54 3.43
CA ALA A 59 4.57 0.98 4.35
C ALA A 59 3.90 -0.02 5.30
N LEU A 60 4.65 -1.07 5.63
CA LEU A 60 4.35 -2.02 6.69
C LEU A 60 5.65 -2.25 7.43
N GLY A 61 5.62 -2.09 8.75
CA GLY A 61 6.78 -2.26 9.60
C GLY A 61 6.42 -2.95 10.90
N VAL A 62 7.29 -3.86 11.34
CA VAL A 62 7.21 -4.50 12.66
C VAL A 62 8.63 -4.52 13.25
N LEU A 63 8.72 -4.14 14.52
CA LEU A 63 9.96 -4.18 15.29
C LEU A 63 10.57 -5.59 15.26
N PRO A 64 11.90 -5.73 15.06
CA PRO A 64 12.55 -7.02 14.87
C PRO A 64 12.19 -8.09 15.90
N GLU A 65 12.11 -7.72 17.18
CA GLU A 65 11.80 -8.61 18.30
C GLU A 65 10.34 -9.11 18.32
N TYR A 66 9.44 -8.45 17.58
CA TYR A 66 8.03 -8.83 17.39
C TYR A 66 7.75 -9.50 16.04
N ARG A 67 8.76 -9.62 15.16
CA ARG A 67 8.62 -10.34 13.89
C ARG A 67 8.40 -11.83 14.13
N ARG A 68 7.73 -12.50 13.18
CA ARG A 68 7.38 -13.93 13.24
C ARG A 68 6.42 -14.30 14.39
N ARG A 69 5.85 -13.32 15.09
CA ARG A 69 4.78 -13.50 16.10
C ARG A 69 3.37 -13.30 15.51
N GLY A 70 3.27 -13.12 14.20
CA GLY A 70 1.99 -12.92 13.50
C GLY A 70 1.51 -11.47 13.42
N VAL A 71 2.29 -10.50 13.92
CA VAL A 71 1.93 -9.07 13.91
C VAL A 71 1.70 -8.55 12.49
N GLU A 72 2.57 -8.89 11.54
CA GLU A 72 2.42 -8.51 10.13
C GLU A 72 1.11 -9.06 9.54
N ALA A 73 0.78 -10.31 9.85
CA ALA A 73 -0.43 -10.97 9.37
C ALA A 73 -1.69 -10.33 9.96
N LEU A 74 -1.66 -9.94 11.24
CA LEU A 74 -2.75 -9.22 11.90
C LEU A 74 -2.99 -7.86 11.25
N LEU A 75 -1.94 -7.06 11.08
CA LEU A 75 -2.01 -5.74 10.45
C LEU A 75 -2.56 -5.83 9.02
N LEU A 76 -2.08 -6.80 8.22
CA LEU A 76 -2.60 -7.03 6.87
C LEU A 76 -4.06 -7.47 6.88
N ARG A 77 -4.45 -8.35 7.80
CA ARG A 77 -5.84 -8.82 7.91
C ARG A 77 -6.79 -7.66 8.19
N GLU A 78 -6.46 -6.82 9.17
CA GLU A 78 -7.29 -5.67 9.54
C GLU A 78 -7.32 -4.62 8.42
N ALA A 79 -6.17 -4.30 7.82
CA ALA A 79 -6.12 -3.36 6.69
C ALA A 79 -6.93 -3.85 5.48
N PHE A 80 -6.81 -5.13 5.10
CA PHE A 80 -7.61 -5.68 4.00
C PHE A 80 -9.10 -5.82 4.36
N GLY A 81 -9.42 -6.03 5.63
CA GLY A 81 -10.78 -5.92 6.14
C GLY A 81 -11.35 -4.51 5.91
N ALA A 82 -10.60 -3.48 6.29
CA ALA A 82 -10.97 -2.08 6.08
C ALA A 82 -11.09 -1.73 4.59
N VAL A 83 -10.13 -2.15 3.74
CA VAL A 83 -10.15 -1.99 2.28
C VAL A 83 -11.50 -2.47 1.70
N ARG A 84 -11.95 -3.67 2.08
CA ARG A 84 -13.22 -4.24 1.60
C ARG A 84 -14.43 -3.46 2.11
N ARG A 85 -14.47 -3.13 3.41
CA ARG A 85 -15.58 -2.37 4.01
C ARG A 85 -15.76 -0.99 3.39
N LEU A 86 -14.64 -0.34 3.03
CA LEU A 86 -14.62 0.98 2.42
C LEU A 86 -14.88 0.95 0.90
N GLY A 87 -15.08 -0.23 0.31
CA GLY A 87 -15.44 -0.38 -1.11
C GLY A 87 -14.28 -0.20 -2.10
N TYR A 88 -13.04 -0.23 -1.64
CA TYR A 88 -11.88 -0.22 -2.53
C TYR A 88 -11.78 -1.55 -3.28
N ARG A 89 -11.54 -1.47 -4.59
CA ARG A 89 -11.58 -2.64 -5.50
C ARG A 89 -10.23 -3.33 -5.64
N ARG A 90 -9.15 -2.60 -5.40
CA ARG A 90 -7.78 -3.08 -5.61
C ARG A 90 -6.82 -2.43 -4.63
N ALA A 91 -5.84 -3.18 -4.18
CA ALA A 91 -4.71 -2.69 -3.40
C ALA A 91 -3.39 -3.11 -4.06
N GLU A 92 -2.44 -2.20 -4.19
CA GLU A 92 -1.08 -2.46 -4.64
C GLU A 92 -0.12 -2.47 -3.43
N LEU A 93 0.70 -3.52 -3.32
CA LEU A 93 1.63 -3.73 -2.19
C LEU A 93 2.99 -3.03 -2.34
N GLY A 94 3.15 -2.19 -3.38
CA GLY A 94 4.43 -1.56 -3.69
C GLY A 94 5.51 -2.55 -4.11
N TRP A 95 6.77 -2.19 -3.86
CA TRP A 95 7.92 -3.06 -4.14
C TRP A 95 8.21 -3.94 -2.94
N VAL A 96 8.23 -5.25 -3.17
CA VAL A 96 8.64 -6.23 -2.16
C VAL A 96 9.96 -6.83 -2.63
N LEU A 97 10.98 -6.75 -1.78
CA LEU A 97 12.29 -7.37 -2.02
C LEU A 97 12.15 -8.87 -2.28
N GLU A 98 12.97 -9.40 -3.17
CA GLU A 98 12.89 -10.81 -3.57
C GLU A 98 13.17 -11.75 -2.41
N GLU A 99 14.03 -11.32 -1.49
CA GLU A 99 14.47 -12.00 -0.27
C GLU A 99 13.43 -11.91 0.84
N ASN A 100 12.44 -11.02 0.75
CA ASN A 100 11.37 -10.89 1.73
C ASN A 100 10.30 -11.98 1.50
N VAL A 101 10.71 -13.23 1.70
CA VAL A 101 9.88 -14.44 1.51
C VAL A 101 8.60 -14.39 2.35
N VAL A 102 8.67 -13.82 3.56
CA VAL A 102 7.51 -13.69 4.45
C VAL A 102 6.45 -12.81 3.81
N MET A 103 6.81 -11.60 3.38
CA MET A 103 5.84 -10.68 2.76
C MET A 103 5.33 -11.19 1.42
N ARG A 104 6.19 -11.83 0.61
CA ARG A 104 5.77 -12.44 -0.66
C ARG A 104 4.73 -13.54 -0.44
N ARG A 105 5.00 -14.47 0.47
CA ARG A 105 4.06 -15.55 0.80
C ARG A 105 2.75 -15.04 1.39
N LEU A 106 2.81 -13.99 2.24
CA LEU A 106 1.61 -13.33 2.73
C LEU A 106 0.82 -12.74 1.56
N ALA A 107 1.45 -11.94 0.70
CA ALA A 107 0.80 -11.35 -0.47
C ALA A 107 0.13 -12.41 -1.36
N GLU A 108 0.83 -13.50 -1.68
CA GLU A 108 0.31 -14.62 -2.48
C GLU A 108 -0.90 -15.30 -1.84
N ARG A 109 -0.86 -15.57 -0.52
CA ARG A 109 -2.01 -16.14 0.23
C ARG A 109 -3.23 -15.23 0.20
N TRP A 110 -3.02 -13.92 0.12
CA TRP A 110 -4.08 -12.92 0.00
C TRP A 110 -4.50 -12.67 -1.45
N GLY A 111 -4.04 -13.48 -2.41
CA GLY A 111 -4.43 -13.43 -3.82
C GLY A 111 -3.72 -12.35 -4.64
N ALA A 112 -2.65 -11.74 -4.10
CA ALA A 112 -1.86 -10.78 -4.86
C ALA A 112 -1.15 -11.47 -6.03
N LYS A 113 -1.10 -10.77 -7.17
CA LYS A 113 -0.38 -11.21 -8.36
C LYS A 113 0.82 -10.30 -8.59
N VAL A 114 1.96 -10.89 -8.93
CA VAL A 114 3.16 -10.13 -9.31
C VAL A 114 2.90 -9.48 -10.67
N VAL A 115 2.76 -8.15 -10.68
CA VAL A 115 2.50 -7.38 -11.91
C VAL A 115 3.78 -6.90 -12.59
N LYS A 116 4.85 -6.70 -11.83
CA LYS A 116 6.15 -6.22 -12.31
C LYS A 116 7.27 -6.79 -11.43
N ARG A 117 8.40 -7.09 -12.06
CA ARG A 117 9.64 -7.50 -11.38
C ARG A 117 10.75 -6.57 -11.84
N TYR A 118 11.47 -6.00 -10.88
CA TYR A 118 12.60 -5.11 -11.11
C TYR A 118 13.89 -5.83 -10.71
N ARG A 119 14.98 -5.48 -11.38
CA ARG A 119 16.35 -5.85 -11.02
C ARG A 119 17.12 -4.55 -10.95
N ILE A 120 17.73 -4.27 -9.81
CA ILE A 120 18.52 -3.07 -9.59
C ILE A 120 19.98 -3.51 -9.75
N TYR A 121 20.69 -2.83 -10.64
CA TYR A 121 22.11 -3.04 -10.88
C TYR A 121 22.82 -1.75 -10.48
N GLU A 122 24.00 -1.90 -9.87
CA GLU A 122 24.91 -0.81 -9.59
C GLU A 122 26.14 -1.00 -10.48
N GLY A 123 26.57 0.07 -11.15
CA GLY A 123 27.83 0.11 -11.90
C GLY A 123 28.88 0.89 -11.11
N PRO A 124 30.17 0.81 -11.48
CA PRO A 124 31.16 1.72 -10.93
C PRO A 124 30.71 3.17 -11.17
N LEU A 125 30.79 3.98 -10.11
CA LEU A 125 30.53 5.42 -10.14
C LEU A 125 31.54 6.16 -11.02
#